data_AF-A0A495ZI64-F1
#
_entry.id   AF-A0A495ZI64-F1
#
_cell.length_a   1.000
_cell.length_b   1.000
_cell.length_c   1.000
_cell.angle_alpha   90.00
_cell.angle_beta   90.00
_cell.angle_gamma   90.00
#
_symmetry.space_group_name_H-M   'P 1'
#
loop_
_entity.id
_entity.type
_entity.pdbx_description
1 polymer ?
#
loop_
_entity_poly.entity_id
_entity_poly.type
_entity_poly.pdbx_seq_one_letter_code
_entity_poly.pdbx_strand_id
1 'polypeptide(L)'
;MKHHETLENGQIGRLQRVELRDVWSHEAHDFTRWLEQNIDVLNDAIGFTLSIVERETTAGDFRVDLVAEDESGQSVIIENQLERSNHDHLGKLLTYLTVFEAKTAIWIVKEARAEHIGVISWLNELSPSASFYLLKLEAVQIDDSRCAPLLTLIVGPSEEIREVGETKKEFQERDALRFRFFTQLIERSQQKTSLFQNISPSTTSNNMIRAGAGKAGVHFAYLIQAHTADVQLRINNNEELFNTFLEKQDEIQQAFGQPLDWQQLQTARNLCRITKKLENGGYRDDQNRWAAIQDTMIDAMIKLEQAFKPHIK
;
A
#
# COMPACT_ATOMS: atom_id res chain seq x y z
N MET A 1 6.12 49.41 20.40
CA MET A 1 7.33 48.91 19.71
C MET A 1 8.10 48.07 20.71
N LYS A 2 8.15 46.74 20.55
CA LYS A 2 9.05 45.89 21.33
C LYS A 2 10.37 45.84 20.56
N HIS A 3 11.44 46.33 21.18
CA HIS A 3 12.79 46.19 20.65
C HIS A 3 13.13 44.70 20.53
N HIS A 4 13.41 44.22 19.31
CA HIS A 4 14.13 42.96 19.10
C HIS A 4 15.60 43.25 19.41
N GLU A 5 16.03 43.03 20.65
CA GLU A 5 17.45 42.87 20.94
C GLU A 5 17.93 41.61 20.22
N THR A 6 18.77 41.80 19.21
CA THR A 6 19.47 40.70 18.56
C THR A 6 20.55 40.24 19.54
N LEU A 7 20.45 39.00 20.05
CA LEU A 7 21.46 38.41 20.94
C LEU A 7 22.85 38.58 20.30
N GLU A 8 23.81 39.16 21.03
CA GLU A 8 25.19 39.27 20.57
C GLU A 8 25.78 37.86 20.37
N ASN A 9 26.69 37.69 19.40
CA ASN A 9 27.29 36.38 19.04
C ASN A 9 27.97 35.63 20.22
N GLY A 10 28.24 36.31 21.35
CA GLY A 10 28.77 35.69 22.58
C GLY A 10 27.73 35.16 23.57
N GLN A 11 26.42 35.32 23.30
CA GLN A 11 25.32 34.90 24.19
C GLN A 11 24.59 33.63 23.71
N ILE A 12 25.00 33.06 22.56
CA ILE A 12 24.42 31.83 22.03
C ILE A 12 25.33 30.66 22.40
N GLY A 13 24.88 29.83 23.34
CA GLY A 13 25.61 28.65 23.77
C GLY A 13 25.73 27.58 22.68
N ARG A 14 26.76 26.75 22.75
CA ARG A 14 27.03 25.69 21.76
C ARG A 14 26.48 24.36 22.23
N LEU A 15 25.59 23.78 21.43
CA LEU A 15 25.11 22.42 21.65
C LEU A 15 26.22 21.40 21.35
N GLN A 16 26.46 20.51 22.29
CA GLN A 16 27.36 19.38 22.21
C GLN A 16 26.58 18.08 22.46
N ARG A 17 26.96 17.00 21.78
CA ARG A 17 26.41 15.66 22.02
C ARG A 17 27.34 14.90 22.95
N VAL A 18 26.76 14.25 23.94
CA VAL A 18 27.47 13.43 24.94
C VAL A 18 27.12 11.96 24.69
N GLU A 19 28.04 11.06 24.96
CA GLU A 19 27.77 9.63 24.87
C GLU A 19 26.72 9.21 25.90
N LEU A 20 25.71 8.45 25.46
CA LEU A 20 24.60 8.05 26.33
C LEU A 20 25.09 7.27 27.56
N ARG A 21 26.14 6.46 27.41
CA ARG A 21 26.70 5.64 28.49
C ARG A 21 27.43 6.45 29.57
N ASP A 22 27.84 7.68 29.25
CA ASP A 22 28.42 8.60 30.21
C ASP A 22 27.33 9.28 31.06
N VAL A 23 26.10 9.35 30.56
CA VAL A 23 24.93 9.91 31.27
C VAL A 23 24.15 8.82 32.00
N TRP A 24 23.92 7.69 31.34
CA TRP A 24 23.22 6.51 31.85
C TRP A 24 24.10 5.29 31.63
N SER A 25 24.77 4.82 32.67
CA SER A 25 25.70 3.68 32.56
C SER A 25 24.97 2.37 32.24
N HIS A 26 23.74 2.20 32.74
CA HIS A 26 22.90 1.03 32.54
C HIS A 26 21.49 1.40 32.06
N GLU A 27 20.99 0.65 31.08
CA GLU A 27 19.66 0.87 30.47
C GLU A 27 18.52 0.71 31.49
N ALA A 28 18.36 -0.49 32.05
CA ALA A 28 17.26 -0.80 32.97
C ALA A 28 17.32 -0.02 34.31
N HIS A 29 18.52 0.25 34.82
CA HIS A 29 18.70 0.83 36.16
C HIS A 29 18.82 2.36 36.16
N ASP A 30 19.31 2.95 35.07
CA ASP A 30 19.54 4.39 34.99
C ASP A 30 18.56 5.03 34.01
N PHE A 31 18.60 4.66 32.72
CA PHE A 31 17.77 5.32 31.71
C PHE A 31 16.28 5.02 31.90
N THR A 32 15.89 3.76 32.06
CA THR A 32 14.47 3.38 32.23
C THR A 32 13.86 4.02 33.48
N ARG A 33 14.60 4.13 34.59
CA ARG A 33 14.14 4.84 35.80
C ARG A 33 14.05 6.34 35.61
N TRP A 34 15.02 6.93 34.90
CA TRP A 34 14.97 8.35 34.59
C TRP A 34 13.75 8.65 33.71
N LEU A 35 13.48 7.83 32.70
CA LEU A 35 12.34 8.00 31.80
C LEU A 35 11.00 7.86 32.53
N GLU A 36 10.87 6.88 33.44
CA GLU A 36 9.69 6.71 34.30
C GLU A 36 9.36 8.00 35.09
N GLN A 37 10.38 8.65 35.66
CA GLN A 37 10.21 9.87 36.46
C GLN A 37 10.02 11.13 35.63
N ASN A 38 10.33 11.07 34.33
CA ASN A 38 10.32 12.20 33.40
C ASN A 38 9.60 11.83 32.10
N ILE A 39 8.46 11.13 32.24
CA ILE A 39 7.69 10.62 31.11
C ILE A 39 7.12 11.75 30.23
N ASP A 40 7.01 12.95 30.80
CA ASP A 40 6.66 14.18 30.09
C ASP A 40 7.58 14.46 28.90
N VAL A 41 8.88 14.13 29.01
CA VAL A 41 9.83 14.29 27.90
C VAL A 41 9.49 13.40 26.71
N LEU A 42 8.97 12.19 26.96
CA LEU A 42 8.49 11.31 25.91
C LEU A 42 7.14 11.79 25.36
N ASN A 43 6.22 12.21 26.24
CA ASN A 43 4.91 12.75 25.87
C ASN A 43 5.05 13.93 24.89
N ASP A 44 5.97 14.85 25.17
CA ASP A 44 6.28 15.99 24.29
C ASP A 44 6.79 15.53 22.92
N ALA A 45 7.58 14.47 22.86
CA ALA A 45 8.16 13.96 21.62
C ALA A 45 7.15 13.19 20.74
N ILE A 46 6.16 12.52 21.35
CA ILE A 46 5.15 11.72 20.64
C ILE A 46 3.82 12.46 20.44
N GLY A 47 3.58 13.54 21.20
CA GLY A 47 2.40 14.40 21.06
C GLY A 47 1.13 13.91 21.76
N PHE A 48 1.24 12.98 22.72
CA PHE A 48 0.12 12.53 23.56
C PHE A 48 0.60 12.09 24.94
N THR A 49 -0.33 12.04 25.91
CA THR A 49 0.01 11.75 27.31
C THR A 49 0.08 10.25 27.57
N LEU A 50 1.18 9.84 28.22
CA LEU A 50 1.34 8.53 28.83
C LEU A 50 1.37 8.63 30.35
N SER A 51 0.79 7.63 31.01
CA SER A 51 0.96 7.36 32.44
C SER A 51 1.60 6.00 32.66
N ILE A 52 2.72 5.96 33.40
CA ILE A 52 3.41 4.69 33.71
C ILE A 52 2.55 3.86 34.67
N VAL A 53 2.35 2.59 34.32
CA VAL A 53 1.58 1.62 35.10
C VAL A 53 2.52 0.67 35.83
N GLU A 54 3.46 0.07 35.11
CA GLU A 54 4.42 -0.88 35.67
C GLU A 54 5.80 -0.77 35.00
N ARG A 55 6.83 -1.19 35.73
CA ARG A 55 8.22 -1.26 35.28
C ARG A 55 8.70 -2.70 35.37
N GLU A 56 9.52 -3.12 34.41
CA GLU A 56 10.16 -4.44 34.43
C GLU A 56 9.12 -5.60 34.52
N THR A 57 7.98 -5.46 33.85
CA THR A 57 6.91 -6.46 33.88
C THR A 57 7.28 -7.68 33.07
N THR A 58 7.06 -8.87 33.65
CA THR A 58 7.40 -10.15 33.04
C THR A 58 6.33 -10.61 32.05
N ALA A 59 6.74 -10.98 30.84
CA ALA A 59 5.97 -11.68 29.83
C ALA A 59 6.62 -13.04 29.54
N GLY A 60 6.24 -14.07 30.30
CA GLY A 60 6.90 -15.37 30.23
C GLY A 60 8.35 -15.30 30.74
N ASP A 61 9.32 -15.60 29.87
CA ASP A 61 10.76 -15.52 30.19
C ASP A 61 11.36 -14.13 29.90
N PHE A 62 10.57 -13.22 29.33
CA PHE A 62 11.01 -11.91 28.90
C PHE A 62 10.50 -10.80 29.81
N ARG A 63 11.13 -9.62 29.74
CA ARG A 63 10.85 -8.47 30.61
C ARG A 63 10.72 -7.21 29.77
N VAL A 64 9.56 -6.57 29.85
CA VAL A 64 9.31 -5.26 29.22
C VAL A 64 9.93 -4.18 30.07
N ASP A 65 10.56 -3.18 29.45
CA ASP A 65 11.17 -2.09 30.21
C ASP A 65 10.11 -1.27 30.95
N LEU A 66 9.10 -0.77 30.24
CA LEU A 66 7.96 -0.04 30.82
C LEU A 66 6.64 -0.43 30.15
N VAL A 67 5.60 -0.52 30.98
CA VAL A 67 4.21 -0.56 30.56
C VAL A 67 3.54 0.73 31.03
N ALA A 68 2.88 1.41 30.09
CA ALA A 68 2.15 2.64 30.31
C ALA A 68 0.71 2.50 29.79
N GLU A 69 -0.10 3.49 30.10
CA GLU A 69 -1.43 3.69 29.54
C GLU A 69 -1.50 5.06 28.87
N ASP A 70 -2.24 5.15 27.77
CA ASP A 70 -2.61 6.43 27.18
C ASP A 70 -3.85 7.04 27.86
N GLU A 71 -4.26 8.23 27.40
CA GLU A 71 -5.43 8.95 27.93
C GLU A 71 -6.76 8.16 27.83
N SER A 72 -6.82 7.17 26.94
CA SER A 72 -7.96 6.28 26.76
C SER A 72 -7.84 4.96 27.55
N GLY A 73 -6.83 4.84 28.41
CA GLY A 73 -6.54 3.65 29.21
C GLY A 73 -6.09 2.46 28.36
N GLN A 74 -5.59 2.69 27.14
CA GLN A 74 -5.04 1.61 26.32
C GLN A 74 -3.59 1.35 26.70
N SER A 75 -3.23 0.08 26.84
CA SER A 75 -1.87 -0.33 27.16
C SER A 75 -0.89 0.08 26.06
N VAL A 76 0.23 0.63 26.51
CA VAL A 76 1.39 1.06 25.72
C VAL A 76 2.62 0.34 26.25
N ILE A 77 3.37 -0.31 25.38
CA ILE A 77 4.67 -0.87 25.74
C ILE A 77 5.79 0.06 25.29
N ILE A 78 6.84 0.19 26.11
CA ILE A 78 8.01 0.99 25.79
C ILE A 78 9.24 0.11 25.97
N GLU A 79 10.05 0.01 24.91
CA GLU A 79 11.34 -0.66 24.91
C GLU A 79 12.45 0.36 24.69
N ASN A 80 13.45 0.33 25.57
CA ASN A 80 14.58 1.22 25.54
C ASN A 80 15.80 0.49 24.99
N GLN A 81 16.66 1.23 24.28
CA GLN A 81 17.91 0.71 23.77
C GLN A 81 19.00 1.80 23.72
N LEU A 82 19.97 1.76 24.63
CA LEU A 82 21.11 2.69 24.63
C LEU A 82 22.12 2.41 23.50
N GLU A 83 21.90 1.34 22.74
CA GLU A 83 22.62 0.96 21.54
C GLU A 83 21.88 1.31 20.24
N ARG A 84 22.56 1.08 19.12
CA ARG A 84 21.94 1.02 17.80
C ARG A 84 20.89 -0.08 17.75
N SER A 85 19.70 0.25 17.24
CA SER A 85 18.56 -0.67 17.07
C SER A 85 18.98 -2.04 16.52
N ASN A 86 18.44 -3.13 17.07
CA ASN A 86 18.76 -4.51 16.67
C ASN A 86 17.51 -5.40 16.57
N HIS A 87 17.66 -6.58 15.97
CA HIS A 87 16.55 -7.52 15.75
C HIS A 87 16.00 -8.14 17.05
N ASP A 88 16.81 -8.24 18.10
CA ASP A 88 16.39 -8.78 19.39
C ASP A 88 15.34 -7.87 20.04
N HIS A 89 15.60 -6.57 20.12
CA HIS A 89 14.67 -5.60 20.69
C HIS A 89 13.42 -5.41 19.82
N LEU A 90 13.56 -5.47 18.48
CA LEU A 90 12.41 -5.50 17.59
C LEU A 90 11.51 -6.72 17.87
N GLY A 91 12.11 -7.91 18.03
CA GLY A 91 11.37 -9.14 18.34
C GLY A 91 10.67 -9.06 19.70
N LYS A 92 11.35 -8.51 20.71
CA LYS A 92 10.78 -8.23 22.04
C LYS A 92 9.60 -7.27 21.95
N LEU A 93 9.76 -6.12 21.30
CA LEU A 93 8.69 -5.13 21.09
C LEU A 93 7.42 -5.78 20.49
N LEU A 94 7.57 -6.57 19.43
CA LEU A 94 6.43 -7.27 18.80
C LEU A 94 5.81 -8.34 19.71
N THR A 95 6.64 -9.07 20.45
CA THR A 95 6.18 -10.09 21.39
C THR A 95 5.40 -9.45 22.53
N TYR A 96 5.92 -8.38 23.11
CA TYR A 96 5.28 -7.65 24.21
C TYR A 96 3.96 -7.03 23.78
N LEU A 97 3.88 -6.51 22.56
CA LEU A 97 2.64 -5.92 22.05
C LEU A 97 1.50 -6.95 22.10
N THR A 98 1.80 -8.19 21.77
CA THR A 98 0.81 -9.28 21.77
C THR A 98 0.52 -9.82 23.17
N VAL A 99 1.54 -10.03 24.00
CA VAL A 99 1.37 -10.58 25.36
C VAL A 99 0.59 -9.62 26.26
N PHE A 100 0.82 -8.31 26.15
CA PHE A 100 0.13 -7.29 26.93
C PHE A 100 -1.15 -6.76 26.25
N GLU A 101 -1.52 -7.35 25.10
CA GLU A 101 -2.63 -6.89 24.25
C GLU A 101 -2.60 -5.37 23.96
N ALA A 102 -1.40 -4.80 23.95
CA ALA A 102 -1.18 -3.37 23.84
C ALA A 102 -1.54 -2.85 22.44
N LYS A 103 -1.96 -1.58 22.40
CA LYS A 103 -2.32 -0.89 21.14
C LYS A 103 -1.20 -0.03 20.61
N THR A 104 -0.22 0.30 21.45
CA THR A 104 0.90 1.14 21.07
C THR A 104 2.21 0.52 21.50
N ALA A 105 3.19 0.53 20.59
CA ALA A 105 4.55 0.12 20.86
C ALA A 105 5.50 1.29 20.63
N ILE A 106 6.33 1.61 21.62
CA ILE A 106 7.32 2.69 21.55
C ILE A 106 8.71 2.07 21.68
N TRP A 107 9.58 2.33 20.71
CA TRP A 107 10.96 1.88 20.73
C TRP A 107 11.91 3.07 20.71
N ILE A 108 12.69 3.23 21.78
CA ILE A 108 13.62 4.35 21.96
C ILE A 108 15.04 3.82 21.77
N VAL A 109 15.79 4.37 20.81
CA VAL A 109 17.12 3.85 20.44
C VAL A 109 18.17 4.96 20.34
N LYS A 110 19.45 4.66 20.61
CA LYS A 110 20.55 5.60 20.31
C LYS A 110 20.63 5.94 18.82
N GLU A 111 20.50 4.90 17.98
CA GLU A 111 20.58 5.02 16.54
C GLU A 111 19.61 4.05 15.85
N ALA A 112 18.67 4.62 15.10
CA ALA A 112 17.72 3.88 14.28
C ALA A 112 18.37 3.43 12.98
N ARG A 113 18.40 2.11 12.73
CA ARG A 113 18.87 1.53 11.48
C ARG A 113 17.82 1.75 10.38
N ALA A 114 18.27 1.98 9.15
CA ALA A 114 17.38 2.18 8.01
C ALA A 114 16.40 1.01 7.83
N GLU A 115 16.86 -0.22 8.07
CA GLU A 115 16.05 -1.43 8.00
C GLU A 115 14.93 -1.43 9.04
N HIS A 116 15.20 -0.99 10.27
CA HIS A 116 14.19 -0.92 11.33
C HIS A 116 13.23 0.25 11.13
N ILE A 117 13.70 1.39 10.63
CA ILE A 117 12.82 2.49 10.19
C ILE A 117 11.82 1.96 9.16
N GLY A 118 12.30 1.22 8.15
CA GLY A 118 11.46 0.60 7.13
C GLY A 118 10.45 -0.40 7.71
N VAL A 119 10.86 -1.25 8.64
CA VAL A 119 9.97 -2.22 9.29
C VAL A 119 8.89 -1.54 10.13
N ILE A 120 9.24 -0.55 10.96
CA ILE A 120 8.27 0.17 11.78
C ILE A 120 7.27 0.93 10.90
N SER A 121 7.73 1.57 9.82
CA SER A 121 6.84 2.20 8.84
C SER A 121 5.90 1.18 8.21
N TRP A 122 6.42 0.02 7.77
CA TRP A 122 5.62 -1.05 7.18
C TRP A 122 4.56 -1.61 8.16
N LEU A 123 4.90 -1.74 9.44
CA LEU A 123 3.94 -2.16 10.46
C LEU A 123 2.80 -1.15 10.64
N ASN A 124 3.09 0.15 10.61
CA ASN A 124 2.07 1.20 10.66
C ASN A 124 1.18 1.22 9.40
N GLU A 125 1.69 0.83 8.23
CA GLU A 125 0.87 0.68 7.01
C GLU A 125 -0.11 -0.50 7.12
N LEU A 126 0.28 -1.59 7.78
CA LEU A 126 -0.49 -2.83 7.83
C LEU A 126 -1.46 -2.91 9.02
N SER A 127 -1.20 -2.20 10.10
CA SER A 127 -1.85 -2.41 11.39
C SER A 127 -2.85 -1.30 11.70
N PRO A 128 -4.15 -1.46 11.36
CA PRO A 128 -5.15 -0.47 11.74
C PRO A 128 -5.40 -0.44 13.26
N SER A 129 -5.04 -1.52 13.96
CA SER A 129 -5.32 -1.73 15.38
C SER A 129 -4.10 -1.59 16.28
N ALA A 130 -2.94 -1.21 15.73
CA ALA A 130 -1.72 -0.99 16.51
C ALA A 130 -0.91 0.18 15.94
N SER A 131 -0.28 0.94 16.82
CA SER A 131 0.56 2.09 16.47
C SER A 131 1.99 1.85 16.93
N PHE A 132 2.96 2.06 16.04
CA PHE A 132 4.37 1.84 16.32
C PHE A 132 5.13 3.16 16.23
N TYR A 133 5.92 3.45 17.26
CA TYR A 133 6.77 4.63 17.36
C TYR A 133 8.23 4.20 17.48
N LEU A 134 9.09 4.84 16.71
CA LEU A 134 10.55 4.70 16.79
C LEU A 134 11.15 6.07 17.05
N LEU A 135 11.80 6.23 18.19
CA LEU A 135 12.44 7.47 18.60
C LEU A 135 13.97 7.31 18.67
N LYS A 136 14.67 8.38 18.32
CA LYS A 136 16.09 8.52 18.58
C LYS A 136 16.31 9.23 19.92
N LEU A 137 17.14 8.64 20.77
CA LEU A 137 17.63 9.24 22.00
C LEU A 137 19.04 9.81 21.79
N GLU A 138 19.20 11.09 22.12
CA GLU A 138 20.50 11.75 22.24
C GLU A 138 20.66 12.34 23.65
N ALA A 139 21.89 12.45 24.14
CA ALA A 139 22.21 13.29 25.28
C ALA A 139 22.92 14.55 24.77
N VAL A 140 22.40 15.71 25.13
CA VAL A 140 22.92 17.01 24.67
C VAL A 140 23.27 17.89 25.85
N GLN A 141 24.26 18.76 25.67
CA GLN A 141 24.72 19.73 26.66
C GLN A 141 24.94 21.06 25.96
N ILE A 142 24.59 22.16 26.61
CA ILE A 142 24.86 23.51 26.10
C ILE A 142 25.94 24.12 26.97
N ASP A 143 27.11 24.36 26.38
CA ASP A 143 28.31 24.78 27.11
C ASP A 143 28.54 23.90 28.36
N ASP A 144 28.56 24.48 29.56
CA ASP A 144 28.80 23.78 30.83
C ASP A 144 27.49 23.42 31.59
N SER A 145 26.34 23.39 30.90
CA SER A 145 25.05 23.04 31.52
C SER A 145 25.01 21.60 32.02
N ARG A 146 23.95 21.21 32.74
CA ARG A 146 23.64 19.79 32.92
C ARG A 146 23.28 19.17 31.56
N CYS A 147 23.60 17.90 31.36
CA CYS A 147 23.14 17.14 30.20
C CYS A 147 21.61 17.03 30.21
N ALA A 148 21.01 17.13 29.04
CA ALA A 148 19.60 16.95 28.80
C ALA A 148 19.36 15.83 27.77
N PRO A 149 18.33 15.00 27.95
CA PRO A 149 17.85 14.09 26.91
C PRO A 149 17.26 14.88 25.74
N LEU A 150 17.44 14.37 24.54
CA LEU A 150 16.70 14.81 23.35
C LEU A 150 16.09 13.58 22.69
N LEU A 151 14.76 13.49 22.75
CA LEU A 151 14.00 12.48 22.03
C LEU A 151 13.53 13.08 20.71
N THR A 152 13.81 12.39 19.61
CA THR A 152 13.35 12.77 18.27
C THR A 152 12.52 11.64 17.70
N LEU A 153 11.26 11.91 17.36
CA LEU A 153 10.42 10.95 16.64
C LEU A 153 10.98 10.72 15.23
N ILE A 154 11.38 9.49 14.93
CA ILE A 154 11.89 9.08 13.62
C ILE A 154 10.77 8.49 12.77
N VAL A 155 9.95 7.64 13.37
CA VAL A 155 8.76 7.05 12.74
C VAL A 155 7.63 7.02 13.75
N GLY A 156 6.44 7.44 13.34
CA GLY A 156 5.20 7.27 14.08
C GLY A 156 4.06 6.91 13.12
N PRO A 157 2.87 6.55 13.63
CA PRO A 157 1.68 6.44 12.81
C PRO A 157 1.32 7.82 12.23
N SER A 158 0.79 7.85 11.01
CA SER A 158 0.21 9.05 10.42
C SER A 158 -0.99 8.68 9.56
N GLU A 159 -1.88 9.65 9.29
CA GLU A 159 -3.01 9.43 8.37
C GLU A 159 -2.50 9.06 6.97
N GLU A 160 -1.45 9.73 6.49
CA GLU A 160 -0.86 9.46 5.18
C GLU A 160 -0.30 8.03 5.07
N ILE A 161 0.36 7.53 6.11
CA ILE A 161 0.90 6.15 6.13
C ILE A 161 -0.25 5.13 6.12
N ARG A 162 -1.34 5.41 6.84
CA ARG A 162 -2.52 4.54 6.87
C ARG A 162 -3.26 4.55 5.53
N GLU A 163 -3.44 5.71 4.90
CA GLU A 163 -4.04 5.85 3.56
C GLU A 163 -3.25 5.06 2.49
N VAL A 164 -1.92 5.08 2.57
CA VAL A 164 -1.05 4.27 1.70
C VAL A 164 -1.31 2.78 1.90
N GLY A 165 -1.48 2.34 3.14
CA GLY A 165 -1.85 0.97 3.49
C GLY A 165 -3.22 0.55 2.92
N GLU A 166 -4.24 1.38 3.13
CA GLU A 166 -5.59 1.16 2.60
C GLU A 166 -5.63 1.11 1.08
N THR A 167 -4.90 2.01 0.41
CA THR A 167 -4.77 2.05 -1.04
C THR A 167 -4.13 0.75 -1.57
N LYS A 168 -3.08 0.24 -0.91
CA LYS A 168 -2.46 -1.05 -1.27
C LYS A 168 -3.45 -2.20 -1.11
N LYS A 169 -4.24 -2.21 -0.05
CA LYS A 169 -5.28 -3.22 0.19
C LYS A 169 -6.37 -3.16 -0.89
N GLU A 170 -6.85 -1.96 -1.23
CA GLU A 170 -7.84 -1.79 -2.31
C GLU A 170 -7.32 -2.31 -3.65
N PHE A 171 -6.04 -2.06 -3.97
CA PHE A 171 -5.42 -2.60 -5.18
C PHE A 171 -5.37 -4.13 -5.18
N GLN A 172 -5.03 -4.76 -4.05
CA GLN A 172 -5.01 -6.21 -3.92
C GLN A 172 -6.41 -6.82 -4.06
N GLU A 173 -7.41 -6.25 -3.40
CA GLU A 173 -8.81 -6.69 -3.50
C GLU A 173 -9.32 -6.57 -4.93
N ARG A 174 -9.02 -5.45 -5.60
CA ARG A 174 -9.37 -5.21 -7.01
C ARG A 174 -8.77 -6.27 -7.93
N ASP A 175 -7.49 -6.57 -7.76
CA ASP A 175 -6.78 -7.53 -8.62
C ASP A 175 -7.29 -8.96 -8.37
N ALA A 176 -7.61 -9.31 -7.12
CA ALA A 176 -8.25 -10.58 -6.77
C ALA A 176 -9.65 -10.74 -7.40
N LEU A 177 -10.47 -9.68 -7.37
CA LEU A 177 -11.79 -9.70 -8.01
C LEU A 177 -11.69 -9.87 -9.53
N ARG A 178 -10.79 -9.13 -10.18
CA ARG A 178 -10.56 -9.26 -11.64
C ARG A 178 -10.06 -10.64 -12.02
N PHE A 179 -9.13 -11.21 -11.26
CA PHE A 179 -8.64 -12.56 -11.47
C PHE A 179 -9.80 -13.56 -11.43
N ARG A 180 -10.61 -13.54 -10.36
CA ARG A 180 -11.79 -14.41 -10.22
C ARG A 180 -12.79 -14.22 -11.36
N PHE A 181 -13.07 -12.98 -11.73
CA PHE A 181 -13.99 -12.66 -12.81
C PHE A 181 -13.53 -13.26 -14.14
N PHE A 182 -12.26 -13.09 -14.50
CA PHE A 182 -11.73 -13.63 -15.76
C PHE A 182 -11.60 -15.15 -15.74
N THR A 183 -11.26 -15.77 -14.61
CA THR A 183 -11.26 -17.24 -14.47
C THR A 183 -12.62 -17.80 -14.82
N GLN A 184 -13.69 -17.29 -14.20
CA GLN A 184 -15.05 -17.73 -14.47
C GLN A 184 -15.49 -17.43 -15.91
N LEU A 185 -15.15 -16.24 -16.44
CA LEU A 185 -15.47 -15.88 -17.82
C LEU A 185 -14.84 -16.86 -18.82
N ILE A 186 -13.57 -17.22 -18.62
CA ILE A 186 -12.86 -18.17 -19.50
C ILE A 186 -13.52 -19.55 -19.42
N GLU A 187 -13.74 -20.08 -18.21
CA GLU A 187 -14.41 -21.37 -17.99
C GLU A 187 -15.78 -21.43 -18.68
N ARG A 188 -16.60 -20.38 -18.53
CA ARG A 188 -17.90 -20.28 -19.21
C ARG A 188 -17.76 -20.18 -20.72
N SER A 189 -16.78 -19.42 -21.21
CA SER A 189 -16.58 -19.20 -22.64
C SER A 189 -16.21 -20.49 -23.38
N GLN A 190 -15.49 -21.42 -22.74
CA GLN A 190 -15.07 -22.68 -23.34
C GLN A 190 -16.24 -23.56 -23.81
N GLN A 191 -17.43 -23.38 -23.25
CA GLN A 191 -18.64 -24.09 -23.68
C GLN A 191 -19.24 -23.52 -24.98
N LYS A 192 -18.84 -22.31 -25.38
CA LYS A 192 -19.43 -21.56 -26.50
C LYS A 192 -18.42 -21.22 -27.61
N THR A 193 -17.13 -21.07 -27.28
CA THR A 193 -16.06 -20.72 -28.22
C THR A 193 -14.70 -21.23 -27.74
N SER A 194 -13.81 -21.57 -28.67
CA SER A 194 -12.42 -21.94 -28.40
C SER A 194 -11.45 -20.75 -28.40
N LEU A 195 -11.91 -19.53 -28.70
CA LEU A 195 -11.05 -18.35 -28.91
C LEU A 195 -10.10 -18.05 -27.74
N PHE A 196 -10.55 -18.25 -26.50
CA PHE A 196 -9.76 -17.98 -25.28
C PHE A 196 -9.30 -19.26 -24.55
N GLN A 197 -9.39 -20.44 -25.17
CA GLN A 197 -9.13 -21.73 -24.50
C GLN A 197 -7.71 -21.89 -23.92
N ASN A 198 -6.73 -21.18 -24.50
CA ASN A 198 -5.32 -21.21 -24.09
C ASN A 198 -4.89 -19.95 -23.33
N ILE A 199 -5.85 -19.14 -22.86
CA ILE A 199 -5.57 -17.90 -22.13
C ILE A 199 -5.78 -18.15 -20.64
N SER A 200 -4.84 -17.68 -19.82
CA SER A 200 -4.95 -17.67 -18.37
C SER A 200 -5.04 -16.23 -17.85
N PRO A 201 -5.91 -15.94 -16.87
CA PRO A 201 -5.90 -14.65 -16.19
C PRO A 201 -4.55 -14.40 -15.51
N SER A 202 -4.10 -13.14 -15.54
CA SER A 202 -2.91 -12.72 -14.82
C SER A 202 -3.25 -12.46 -13.35
N THR A 203 -2.37 -12.88 -12.44
CA THR A 203 -2.43 -12.52 -11.01
C THR A 203 -1.96 -11.07 -10.75
N THR A 204 -1.38 -10.42 -11.76
CA THR A 204 -0.95 -9.02 -11.70
C THR A 204 -1.86 -8.14 -12.54
N SER A 205 -2.19 -6.96 -12.00
CA SER A 205 -3.09 -5.93 -12.55
C SER A 205 -3.11 -5.86 -14.08
N ASN A 206 -4.06 -6.59 -14.68
CA ASN A 206 -4.53 -6.36 -16.02
C ASN A 206 -6.05 -6.44 -15.99
N ASN A 207 -6.71 -5.34 -16.31
CA ASN A 207 -8.16 -5.29 -16.47
C ASN A 207 -8.62 -5.89 -17.81
N MET A 208 -7.76 -6.70 -18.45
CA MET A 208 -7.92 -7.17 -19.82
C MET A 208 -7.30 -8.55 -20.00
N ILE A 209 -7.99 -9.42 -20.73
CA ILE A 209 -7.42 -10.64 -21.33
C ILE A 209 -7.53 -10.57 -22.85
N ARG A 210 -6.58 -11.20 -23.56
CA ARG A 210 -6.46 -11.09 -25.02
C ARG A 210 -6.20 -12.44 -25.65
N ALA A 211 -6.85 -12.70 -26.78
CA ALA A 211 -6.60 -13.81 -27.67
C ALA A 211 -6.10 -13.29 -29.02
N GLY A 212 -5.19 -14.02 -29.67
CA GLY A 212 -4.75 -13.68 -31.03
C GLY A 212 -5.87 -13.87 -32.04
N ALA A 213 -5.99 -12.96 -33.01
CA ALA A 213 -7.00 -13.02 -34.05
C ALA A 213 -6.53 -13.75 -35.32
N GLY A 214 -5.45 -14.55 -35.23
CA GLY A 214 -4.84 -15.25 -36.38
C GLY A 214 -3.89 -14.41 -37.24
N LYS A 215 -3.82 -13.09 -37.01
CA LYS A 215 -2.88 -12.18 -37.68
C LYS A 215 -1.97 -11.49 -36.66
N ALA A 216 -0.68 -11.36 -37.00
CA ALA A 216 0.30 -10.70 -36.14
C ALA A 216 -0.14 -9.26 -35.81
N GLY A 217 -0.09 -8.90 -34.53
CA GLY A 217 -0.49 -7.58 -34.04
C GLY A 217 -2.00 -7.36 -33.88
N VAL A 218 -2.83 -8.37 -34.20
CA VAL A 218 -4.30 -8.29 -34.11
C VAL A 218 -4.81 -9.21 -33.00
N HIS A 219 -5.62 -8.66 -32.11
CA HIS A 219 -6.10 -9.38 -30.92
C HIS A 219 -7.58 -9.09 -30.64
N PHE A 220 -8.31 -10.13 -30.26
CA PHE A 220 -9.59 -9.99 -29.56
C PHE A 220 -9.33 -9.81 -28.07
N ALA A 221 -10.08 -8.94 -27.41
CA ALA A 221 -9.86 -8.60 -26.02
C ALA A 221 -11.16 -8.42 -25.24
N TYR A 222 -11.21 -9.02 -24.05
CA TYR A 222 -12.18 -8.63 -23.02
C TYR A 222 -11.55 -7.58 -22.12
N LEU A 223 -12.27 -6.50 -21.84
CA LEU A 223 -11.90 -5.49 -20.85
C LEU A 223 -12.97 -5.47 -19.76
N ILE A 224 -12.56 -5.34 -18.49
CA ILE A 224 -13.50 -5.21 -17.36
C ILE A 224 -13.16 -3.97 -16.52
N GLN A 225 -14.16 -3.15 -16.25
CA GLN A 225 -14.08 -1.99 -15.35
C GLN A 225 -14.95 -2.26 -14.13
N ALA A 226 -14.99 -1.30 -13.19
CA ALA A 226 -15.72 -1.50 -11.93
C ALA A 226 -17.20 -1.88 -12.19
N HIS A 227 -17.86 -1.18 -13.11
CA HIS A 227 -19.29 -1.34 -13.39
C HIS A 227 -19.64 -1.47 -14.87
N THR A 228 -18.63 -1.62 -15.73
CA THR A 228 -18.81 -1.79 -17.17
C THR A 228 -17.83 -2.81 -17.70
N ALA A 229 -18.13 -3.34 -18.89
CA ALA A 229 -17.30 -4.30 -19.59
C ALA A 229 -17.22 -3.93 -21.07
N ASP A 230 -16.15 -4.32 -21.75
CA ASP A 230 -16.05 -4.14 -23.19
C ASP A 230 -15.56 -5.42 -23.88
N VAL A 231 -15.95 -5.58 -25.14
CA VAL A 231 -15.28 -6.47 -26.09
C VAL A 231 -14.63 -5.63 -27.17
N GLN A 232 -13.39 -5.99 -27.56
CA GLN A 232 -12.58 -5.19 -28.48
C GLN A 232 -11.87 -6.06 -29.51
N LEU A 233 -11.75 -5.55 -30.73
CA LEU A 233 -10.67 -5.90 -31.66
C LEU A 233 -9.58 -4.83 -31.53
N ARG A 234 -8.34 -5.26 -31.35
CA ARG A 234 -7.17 -4.38 -31.16
C ARG A 234 -6.14 -4.66 -32.24
N ILE A 235 -5.63 -3.61 -32.86
CA ILE A 235 -4.67 -3.66 -33.96
C ILE A 235 -3.48 -2.79 -33.57
N ASN A 236 -2.31 -3.39 -33.42
CA ASN A 236 -1.07 -2.68 -33.09
C ASN A 236 -0.25 -2.44 -34.37
N ASN A 237 0.29 -1.23 -34.52
CA ASN A 237 1.22 -0.87 -35.60
C ASN A 237 0.73 -1.22 -37.03
N ASN A 238 -0.57 -1.16 -37.28
CA ASN A 238 -1.14 -1.50 -38.58
C ASN A 238 -2.40 -0.67 -38.89
N GLU A 239 -2.19 0.62 -39.14
CA GLU A 239 -3.25 1.57 -39.50
C GLU A 239 -3.89 1.25 -40.86
N GLU A 240 -3.13 0.70 -41.80
CA GLU A 240 -3.63 0.28 -43.11
C GLU A 240 -4.73 -0.79 -42.98
N LEU A 241 -4.52 -1.79 -42.11
CA LEU A 241 -5.53 -2.80 -41.80
C LEU A 241 -6.77 -2.18 -41.16
N PHE A 242 -6.59 -1.23 -40.25
CA PHE A 242 -7.73 -0.53 -39.65
C PHE A 242 -8.52 0.25 -40.71
N ASN A 243 -7.85 0.96 -41.62
CA ASN A 243 -8.51 1.68 -42.71
C ASN A 243 -9.25 0.72 -43.65
N THR A 244 -8.67 -0.46 -43.91
CA THR A 244 -9.36 -1.53 -44.69
C THR A 244 -10.64 -2.01 -44.00
N PHE A 245 -10.66 -2.08 -42.67
CA PHE A 245 -11.88 -2.38 -41.92
C PHE A 245 -12.86 -1.22 -41.92
N LEU A 246 -12.37 0.02 -41.87
CA LEU A 246 -13.20 1.21 -41.91
C LEU A 246 -13.96 1.34 -43.24
N GLU A 247 -13.32 0.99 -44.37
CA GLU A 247 -13.97 0.90 -45.69
C GLU A 247 -15.13 -0.11 -45.72
N LYS A 248 -15.11 -1.10 -44.81
CA LYS A 248 -16.14 -2.14 -44.65
C LYS A 248 -16.98 -1.96 -43.39
N GLN A 249 -16.98 -0.76 -42.80
CA GLN A 249 -17.61 -0.50 -41.52
C GLN A 249 -19.09 -0.90 -41.51
N ASP A 250 -19.85 -0.56 -42.55
CA ASP A 250 -21.27 -0.86 -42.62
C ASP A 250 -21.53 -2.38 -42.71
N GLU A 251 -20.76 -3.10 -43.53
CA GLU A 251 -20.82 -4.56 -43.65
C GLU A 251 -20.53 -5.23 -42.30
N ILE A 252 -19.47 -4.79 -41.62
CA ILE A 252 -19.03 -5.32 -40.33
C ILE A 252 -20.05 -5.05 -39.23
N GLN A 253 -20.57 -3.82 -39.14
CA GLN A 253 -21.59 -3.47 -38.14
C GLN A 253 -22.91 -4.20 -38.41
N GLN A 254 -23.27 -4.42 -39.68
CA GLN A 254 -24.42 -5.24 -40.05
C GLN A 254 -24.24 -6.70 -39.62
N ALA A 255 -23.07 -7.28 -39.87
CA ALA A 255 -22.75 -8.64 -39.44
C ALA A 255 -22.70 -8.77 -37.91
N PHE A 256 -22.17 -7.77 -37.20
CA PHE A 256 -22.17 -7.71 -35.74
C PHE A 256 -23.58 -7.50 -35.15
N GLY A 257 -24.43 -6.77 -35.88
CA GLY A 257 -25.82 -6.47 -35.55
C GLY A 257 -26.02 -5.22 -34.67
N GLN A 258 -24.97 -4.45 -34.40
CA GLN A 258 -24.99 -3.25 -33.55
C GLN A 258 -23.89 -2.26 -33.96
N PRO A 259 -23.99 -0.97 -33.57
CA PRO A 259 -22.91 -0.02 -33.78
C PRO A 259 -21.67 -0.37 -32.94
N LEU A 260 -20.50 -0.09 -33.51
CA LEU A 260 -19.18 -0.25 -32.90
C LEU A 260 -18.49 1.12 -32.80
N ASP A 261 -17.65 1.28 -31.80
CA ASP A 261 -16.82 2.48 -31.58
C ASP A 261 -15.43 2.27 -32.17
N TRP A 262 -15.03 3.13 -33.11
CA TRP A 262 -13.82 2.99 -33.92
C TRP A 262 -12.83 4.08 -33.54
N GLN A 263 -11.66 3.70 -33.04
CA GLN A 263 -10.70 4.65 -32.47
C GLN A 263 -9.27 4.35 -32.91
N GLN A 264 -8.61 5.38 -33.43
CA GLN A 264 -7.17 5.42 -33.63
C GLN A 264 -6.54 6.18 -32.47
N LEU A 265 -5.56 5.57 -31.79
CA LEU A 265 -4.91 6.14 -30.62
C LEU A 265 -3.44 6.37 -30.91
N GLN A 266 -3.00 7.63 -30.83
CA GLN A 266 -1.60 8.02 -30.90
C GLN A 266 -0.87 7.53 -29.63
N THR A 267 -0.35 6.32 -29.71
CA THR A 267 0.36 5.61 -28.64
C THR A 267 1.67 5.09 -29.19
N ALA A 268 2.62 4.70 -28.34
CA ALA A 268 3.89 4.12 -28.80
C ALA A 268 3.75 2.85 -29.68
N ARG A 269 2.56 2.24 -29.75
CA ARG A 269 2.25 1.08 -30.60
C ARG A 269 1.22 1.37 -31.70
N ASN A 270 0.94 2.65 -32.00
CA ASN A 270 -0.07 3.08 -32.97
C ASN A 270 -1.34 2.21 -32.92
N LEU A 271 -1.91 2.13 -31.71
CA LEU A 271 -3.02 1.25 -31.42
C LEU A 271 -4.30 1.76 -32.08
N CYS A 272 -4.91 0.93 -32.91
CA CYS A 272 -6.29 1.08 -33.31
C CYS A 272 -7.16 0.07 -32.53
N ARG A 273 -8.35 0.49 -32.11
CA ARG A 273 -9.31 -0.40 -31.45
C ARG A 273 -10.72 -0.19 -31.98
N ILE A 274 -11.46 -1.28 -32.05
CA ILE A 274 -12.86 -1.32 -32.44
C ILE A 274 -13.61 -1.98 -31.29
N THR A 275 -14.54 -1.25 -30.68
CA THR A 275 -15.05 -1.57 -29.34
C THR A 275 -16.56 -1.66 -29.34
N LYS A 276 -17.08 -2.67 -28.62
CA LYS A 276 -18.45 -2.63 -28.10
C LYS A 276 -18.40 -2.47 -26.59
N LYS A 277 -18.92 -1.34 -26.10
CA LYS A 277 -19.15 -1.11 -24.68
C LYS A 277 -20.40 -1.86 -24.20
N LEU A 278 -20.31 -2.43 -23.02
CA LEU A 278 -21.38 -3.18 -22.36
C LEU A 278 -21.63 -2.54 -20.98
N GLU A 279 -22.82 -1.96 -20.82
CA GLU A 279 -23.24 -1.24 -19.61
C GLU A 279 -23.97 -2.16 -18.60
N ASN A 280 -23.94 -3.47 -18.84
CA ASN A 280 -24.67 -4.46 -18.06
C ASN A 280 -23.98 -4.85 -16.74
N GLY A 281 -22.75 -4.36 -16.50
CA GLY A 281 -22.03 -4.48 -15.23
C GLY A 281 -20.53 -4.71 -15.39
N GLY A 282 -19.82 -4.71 -14.26
CA GLY A 282 -18.37 -4.89 -14.15
C GLY A 282 -17.96 -5.78 -12.98
N TYR A 283 -16.66 -5.77 -12.64
CA TYR A 283 -16.11 -6.67 -11.60
C TYR A 283 -16.45 -6.25 -10.15
N ARG A 284 -16.95 -5.03 -9.93
CA ARG A 284 -17.45 -4.57 -8.61
C ARG A 284 -18.96 -4.71 -8.45
N ASP A 285 -19.70 -5.16 -9.46
CA ASP A 285 -21.11 -5.51 -9.31
C ASP A 285 -21.29 -6.80 -8.49
N ASP A 286 -22.52 -7.00 -7.97
CA ASP A 286 -22.92 -8.20 -7.23
C ASP A 286 -22.49 -9.47 -8.00
N GLN A 287 -21.78 -10.37 -7.30
CA GLN A 287 -21.27 -11.62 -7.87
C GLN A 287 -22.39 -12.52 -8.41
N ASN A 288 -23.62 -12.39 -7.89
CA ASN A 288 -24.79 -13.09 -8.43
C ASN A 288 -25.15 -12.64 -9.86
N ARG A 289 -24.75 -11.43 -10.26
CA ARG A 289 -24.94 -10.89 -11.61
C ARG A 289 -23.81 -11.26 -12.57
N TRP A 290 -22.67 -11.74 -12.08
CA TRP A 290 -21.48 -11.98 -12.90
C TRP A 290 -21.76 -12.97 -14.03
N ALA A 291 -22.53 -14.03 -13.78
CA ALA A 291 -22.88 -15.00 -14.82
C ALA A 291 -23.58 -14.33 -16.02
N ALA A 292 -24.56 -13.45 -15.76
CA ALA A 292 -25.28 -12.72 -16.81
C ALA A 292 -24.38 -11.70 -17.54
N ILE A 293 -23.49 -11.02 -16.80
CA ILE A 293 -22.51 -10.10 -17.38
C ILE A 293 -21.59 -10.85 -18.33
N GLN A 294 -21.00 -11.95 -17.85
CA GLN A 294 -20.08 -12.80 -18.60
C GLN A 294 -20.76 -13.39 -19.85
N ASP A 295 -22.00 -13.86 -19.74
CA ASP A 295 -22.73 -14.40 -20.90
C ASP A 295 -22.92 -13.35 -21.99
N THR A 296 -23.27 -12.12 -21.61
CA THR A 296 -23.38 -11.00 -22.55
C THR A 296 -22.05 -10.67 -23.20
N MET A 297 -20.96 -10.68 -22.42
CA MET A 297 -19.60 -10.47 -22.95
C MET A 297 -19.23 -11.55 -23.96
N ILE A 298 -19.48 -12.82 -23.63
CA ILE A 298 -19.15 -13.97 -24.47
C ILE A 298 -19.95 -13.91 -25.78
N ASP A 299 -21.25 -13.65 -25.71
CA ASP A 299 -22.10 -13.58 -26.89
C ASP A 299 -21.69 -12.39 -27.80
N ALA A 300 -21.33 -11.25 -27.21
CA ALA A 300 -20.79 -10.11 -27.96
C ALA A 300 -19.44 -10.44 -28.60
N MET A 301 -18.55 -11.14 -27.90
CA MET A 301 -17.24 -11.53 -28.44
C MET A 301 -17.37 -12.51 -29.60
N ILE A 302 -18.28 -13.48 -29.52
CA ILE A 302 -18.54 -14.44 -30.61
C ILE A 302 -19.02 -13.70 -31.86
N LYS A 303 -19.95 -12.75 -31.72
CA LYS A 303 -20.42 -11.91 -32.83
C LYS A 303 -19.30 -11.04 -33.40
N LEU A 304 -18.46 -10.48 -32.52
CA LEU A 304 -17.32 -9.67 -32.94
C LEU A 304 -16.31 -10.52 -33.74
N GLU A 305 -15.97 -11.71 -33.26
CA GLU A 305 -15.10 -12.65 -33.98
C GLU A 305 -15.69 -12.98 -35.35
N GLN A 306 -16.97 -13.36 -35.41
CA GLN A 306 -17.64 -13.72 -36.66
C GLN A 306 -17.68 -12.57 -37.67
N ALA A 307 -17.92 -11.33 -37.22
CA ALA A 307 -17.96 -10.15 -38.08
C ALA A 307 -16.58 -9.82 -38.68
N PHE A 308 -15.49 -10.02 -37.93
CA PHE A 308 -14.15 -9.64 -38.39
C PHE A 308 -13.37 -10.77 -39.08
N LYS A 309 -13.65 -12.03 -38.76
CA LYS A 309 -12.90 -13.18 -39.29
C LYS A 309 -12.84 -13.24 -40.83
N PRO A 310 -13.89 -12.91 -41.61
CA PRO A 310 -13.82 -12.86 -43.08
C PRO A 310 -12.90 -11.76 -43.64
N HIS A 311 -12.60 -10.74 -42.83
CA HIS A 311 -11.81 -9.59 -43.24
C HIS A 311 -10.35 -9.66 -42.76
N ILE A 312 -10.06 -10.50 -41.76
CA ILE A 312 -8.70 -10.76 -41.28
C ILE A 312 -8.05 -11.81 -42.20
N LYS A 313 -7.29 -11.34 -43.18
CA LYS A 313 -6.41 -12.17 -44.03
C LYS A 313 -5.03 -12.33 -43.42
#